data_AF-A0A924A886-F1
#
_entry.id   AF-A0A924A886-F1
#
_cell.length_a   1.000
_cell.length_b   1.000
_cell.length_c   1.000
_cell.angle_alpha   90.00
_cell.angle_beta   90.00
_cell.angle_gamma   90.00
#
_symmetry.space_group_name_H-M   'P 1'
#
loop_
_entity.id
_entity.type
_entity.pdbx_description
1 polymer ?
#
loop_
_entity_poly.entity_id
_entity_poly.type
_entity_poly.pdbx_seq_one_letter_code
_entity_poly.pdbx_strand_id
1 'polypeptide(L)'
;MRTIPLQLFLIIAISIFAQSCVKDKVQTTYTYLKPVYQSKETVWQNIKSAAPQPLQNTGKLFLYGKYIFINEVNKGVHIIDNSTPQLPKNIAFIAIPGNVDIAVKN
;
A
#
# COMPACT_ATOMS: atom_id res chain seq x y z
N MET A 1 -13.42 4.13 74.71
CA MET A 1 -12.54 4.40 73.54
C MET A 1 -11.67 3.17 73.32
N ARG A 2 -12.00 2.31 72.34
CA ARG A 2 -11.23 1.08 72.07
C ARG A 2 -9.99 1.45 71.25
N THR A 3 -8.81 1.38 71.84
CA THR A 3 -7.53 1.63 71.17
C THR A 3 -7.29 0.54 70.14
N ILE A 4 -7.22 0.92 68.86
CA ILE A 4 -6.86 -0.01 67.78
C ILE A 4 -5.40 -0.42 67.99
N PRO A 5 -5.07 -1.72 68.07
CA PRO A 5 -3.71 -2.15 68.34
C PRO A 5 -2.77 -1.78 67.19
N LEU A 6 -1.60 -1.21 67.51
CA LEU A 6 -0.58 -0.76 66.54
C LEU A 6 -0.21 -1.82 65.49
N GLN A 7 -0.29 -3.10 65.88
CA GLN A 7 -0.08 -4.24 64.98
C GLN A 7 -1.10 -4.31 63.83
N LEU A 8 -2.36 -3.93 64.08
CA LEU A 8 -3.39 -3.88 63.05
C LEU A 8 -3.13 -2.76 62.04
N PHE A 9 -2.60 -1.62 62.51
CA PHE A 9 -2.21 -0.50 61.64
C PHE A 9 -1.00 -0.86 60.77
N LEU A 10 -0.03 -1.60 61.31
CA LEU A 10 1.14 -2.06 60.57
C LEU A 10 0.78 -3.07 59.47
N ILE A 11 -0.14 -4.00 59.75
CA ILE A 11 -0.61 -4.98 58.76
C ILE A 11 -1.37 -4.29 57.61
N ILE A 12 -2.23 -3.32 57.93
CA ILE A 12 -2.96 -2.54 56.93
C ILE A 12 -1.99 -1.73 56.06
N ALA A 13 -0.96 -1.11 56.65
CA ALA A 13 0.05 -0.38 55.90
C ALA A 13 0.80 -1.30 54.91
N ILE A 14 1.21 -2.50 55.34
CA ILE A 14 1.91 -3.47 54.49
C ILE A 14 1.03 -3.95 53.33
N SER A 15 -0.26 -4.18 53.55
CA SER A 15 -1.20 -4.57 52.48
C SER A 15 -1.42 -3.48 51.43
N ILE A 16 -1.32 -2.20 51.81
CA ILE A 16 -1.43 -1.07 50.87
C ILE A 16 -0.19 -0.99 49.97
N PHE A 17 1.01 -1.26 50.51
CA PHE A 17 2.25 -1.25 49.71
C PHE A 17 2.40 -2.45 48.76
N ALA A 18 1.61 -3.51 48.93
CA ALA A 18 1.67 -4.71 48.09
C ALA A 18 0.94 -4.60 46.72
N GLN A 19 0.26 -3.49 46.43
CA GLN A 19 -0.56 -3.30 45.22
C GLN A 19 0.22 -2.80 43.98
N SER A 20 1.56 -2.70 44.03
CA SER A 20 2.37 -1.93 43.05
C SER A 20 2.52 -2.54 41.64
N CYS A 21 1.92 -3.69 41.30
CA CYS A 21 2.11 -4.24 39.95
C CYS A 21 0.91 -5.05 39.44
N VAL A 22 -0.11 -4.35 38.95
CA VAL A 22 -1.07 -4.93 38.01
C VAL A 22 -0.55 -4.62 36.60
N LYS A 23 0.00 -5.64 35.92
CA LYS A 23 0.44 -5.54 34.52
C LYS A 23 -0.78 -5.75 33.61
N ASP A 24 -1.41 -4.66 33.20
CA ASP A 24 -2.46 -4.72 32.18
C ASP A 24 -1.85 -5.12 30.83
N LYS A 25 -2.30 -6.26 30.30
CA LYS A 25 -1.97 -6.69 28.93
C LYS A 25 -3.04 -6.15 27.98
N VAL A 26 -2.89 -4.90 27.55
CA VAL A 26 -3.73 -4.34 26.49
C VAL A 26 -3.25 -4.91 25.16
N GLN A 27 -4.03 -5.83 24.58
CA GLN A 27 -3.83 -6.28 23.21
C GLN A 27 -4.57 -5.34 22.27
N THR A 28 -3.84 -4.51 21.52
CA THR A 28 -4.43 -3.65 20.49
C THR A 28 -4.28 -4.30 19.12
N THR A 29 -5.39 -4.45 18.41
CA THR A 29 -5.42 -4.95 17.04
C THR A 29 -5.28 -3.78 16.07
N TYR A 30 -4.37 -3.90 15.10
CA TYR A 30 -4.17 -2.91 14.04
C TYR A 30 -4.28 -3.57 12.66
N THR A 31 -4.85 -2.84 11.72
CA THR A 31 -4.84 -3.22 10.29
C THR A 31 -3.73 -2.44 9.59
N TYR A 32 -2.89 -3.15 8.84
CA TYR A 32 -1.83 -2.55 8.02
C TYR A 32 -1.72 -3.27 6.68
N LEU A 33 -1.21 -2.56 5.68
CA LEU A 33 -0.93 -3.14 4.38
C LEU A 33 0.34 -3.99 4.48
N LYS A 34 0.25 -5.25 4.05
CA LYS A 34 1.41 -6.14 3.96
C LYS A 34 1.96 -6.08 2.53
N PRO A 35 3.25 -5.75 2.33
CA PRO A 35 3.87 -5.78 1.01
C PRO A 35 3.90 -7.22 0.46
N VAL A 36 3.62 -7.35 -0.82
CA VAL A 36 3.80 -8.59 -1.59
C VAL A 36 5.12 -8.48 -2.33
N TYR A 37 6.04 -9.41 -2.05
CA TYR A 37 7.37 -9.40 -2.64
C TYR A 37 7.48 -10.40 -3.80
N GLN A 38 8.26 -10.04 -4.80
CA GLN A 38 8.62 -10.91 -5.92
C GLN A 38 10.06 -10.59 -6.34
N SER A 39 10.78 -11.58 -6.89
CA SER A 39 12.11 -11.33 -7.44
C SER A 39 12.02 -10.40 -8.65
N LYS A 40 13.06 -9.58 -8.86
CA LYS A 40 13.10 -8.62 -9.97
C LYS A 40 13.03 -9.35 -11.31
N GLU A 41 13.69 -10.49 -11.40
CA GLU A 41 13.75 -11.33 -12.59
C GLU A 41 12.35 -11.81 -12.98
N THR A 42 11.56 -12.31 -12.02
CA THR A 42 10.19 -12.76 -12.31
C THR A 42 9.29 -11.59 -12.69
N VAL A 43 9.45 -10.41 -12.09
CA VAL A 43 8.69 -9.21 -12.50
C VAL A 43 9.03 -8.84 -13.94
N TRP A 44 10.31 -8.72 -14.29
CA TRP A 44 10.75 -8.36 -15.62
C TRP A 44 10.33 -9.36 -16.69
N GLN A 45 10.40 -10.65 -16.40
CA GLN A 45 9.93 -11.70 -17.32
C GLN A 45 8.43 -11.64 -17.59
N ASN A 46 7.65 -11.02 -16.71
CA ASN A 46 6.20 -10.87 -16.86
C ASN A 46 5.77 -9.54 -17.49
N ILE A 47 6.67 -8.57 -17.65
CA ILE A 47 6.39 -7.32 -18.36
C ILE A 47 6.41 -7.60 -19.87
N LYS A 48 5.23 -7.78 -20.44
CA LYS A 48 5.04 -8.06 -21.87
C LYS A 48 3.89 -7.25 -22.43
N SER A 49 3.91 -7.06 -23.75
CA SER A 49 2.78 -6.51 -24.49
C SER A 49 1.63 -7.52 -24.51
N ALA A 50 0.43 -7.05 -24.26
CA ALA A 50 -0.81 -7.79 -24.25
C ALA A 50 -1.86 -7.08 -25.14
N ALA A 51 -3.00 -7.74 -25.31
CA ALA A 51 -4.13 -7.16 -26.02
C ALA A 51 -4.57 -5.82 -25.37
N PRO A 52 -5.14 -4.89 -26.16
CA PRO A 52 -5.72 -3.66 -25.65
C PRO A 52 -6.65 -3.89 -24.47
N GLN A 53 -6.58 -3.03 -23.47
CA GLN A 53 -7.49 -3.02 -22.33
C GLN A 53 -8.29 -1.71 -22.30
N PRO A 54 -9.53 -1.71 -21.78
CA PRO A 54 -10.26 -0.47 -21.56
C PRO A 54 -9.52 0.40 -20.54
N LEU A 55 -9.55 1.72 -20.77
CA LEU A 55 -9.06 2.71 -19.82
C LEU A 55 -9.95 2.70 -18.57
N GLN A 56 -9.36 2.67 -17.37
CA GLN A 56 -10.13 2.73 -16.12
C GLN A 56 -9.63 3.85 -15.19
N ASN A 57 -8.46 3.68 -14.59
CA ASN A 57 -7.86 4.63 -13.66
C ASN A 57 -6.54 5.15 -14.26
N THR A 58 -6.70 6.13 -15.15
CA THR A 58 -5.57 6.67 -15.93
C THR A 58 -4.82 7.76 -15.18
N GLY A 59 -3.51 7.83 -15.41
CA GLY A 59 -2.61 8.86 -14.91
C GLY A 59 -2.10 9.75 -16.05
N LYS A 60 -0.78 9.98 -16.09
CA LYS A 60 -0.15 10.80 -17.13
C LYS A 60 -0.29 10.19 -18.53
N LEU A 61 -0.35 11.08 -19.50
CA LEU A 61 -0.38 10.80 -20.92
C LEU A 61 0.84 11.46 -21.59
N PHE A 62 1.49 10.75 -22.50
CA PHE A 62 2.58 11.28 -23.33
C PHE A 62 2.34 10.96 -24.81
N LEU A 63 2.55 11.95 -25.67
CA LEU A 63 2.60 11.76 -27.12
C LEU A 63 4.07 11.62 -27.54
N TYR A 64 4.39 10.53 -28.22
CA TYR A 64 5.72 10.29 -28.78
C TYR A 64 5.59 9.78 -30.22
N GLY A 65 6.00 10.61 -31.17
CA GLY A 65 5.73 10.39 -32.59
C GLY A 65 4.23 10.31 -32.86
N LYS A 66 3.79 9.18 -33.42
CA LYS A 66 2.38 8.88 -33.69
C LYS A 66 1.66 8.11 -32.58
N TYR A 67 2.35 7.80 -31.48
CA TYR A 67 1.79 6.99 -30.41
C TYR A 67 1.48 7.83 -29.19
N ILE A 68 0.35 7.54 -28.56
CA ILE A 68 0.00 8.06 -27.25
C ILE A 68 0.20 6.93 -26.24
N PHE A 69 0.98 7.22 -25.21
CA PHE A 69 1.19 6.36 -24.05
C PHE A 69 0.36 6.88 -22.89
N ILE A 70 -0.52 6.07 -22.33
CA ILE A 70 -1.34 6.44 -21.18
C ILE A 70 -1.00 5.52 -20.02
N ASN A 71 -0.61 6.10 -18.89
CA ASN A 71 -0.41 5.37 -17.65
C ASN A 71 -1.75 4.89 -17.09
N GLU A 72 -1.82 3.64 -16.66
CA GLU A 72 -2.91 3.07 -15.86
C GLU A 72 -2.35 2.72 -14.49
N VAL A 73 -2.81 3.45 -13.47
CA VAL A 73 -2.19 3.44 -12.13
C VAL A 73 -2.22 2.03 -11.54
N ASN A 74 -1.05 1.56 -11.10
CA ASN A 74 -0.74 0.24 -10.56
C ASN A 74 -0.89 -0.94 -11.54
N LYS A 75 -1.23 -0.71 -12.82
CA LYS A 75 -1.46 -1.79 -13.78
C LYS A 75 -0.49 -1.78 -14.96
N GLY A 76 -0.16 -0.61 -15.52
CA GLY A 76 0.72 -0.56 -16.69
C GLY A 76 0.52 0.63 -17.62
N VAL A 77 0.73 0.41 -18.92
CA VAL A 77 0.73 1.45 -19.95
C VAL A 77 -0.10 1.03 -21.15
N HIS A 78 -1.07 1.86 -21.52
CA HIS A 78 -1.82 1.73 -22.78
C HIS A 78 -1.02 2.33 -23.94
N ILE A 79 -1.03 1.66 -25.08
CA ILE A 79 -0.44 2.15 -26.33
C ILE A 79 -1.56 2.43 -27.32
N ILE A 80 -1.69 3.70 -27.70
CA ILE A 80 -2.70 4.16 -28.64
C ILE A 80 -2.00 4.63 -29.91
N ASP A 81 -2.39 4.09 -31.05
CA ASP A 81 -2.03 4.61 -32.36
C ASP A 81 -2.86 5.85 -32.66
N ASN A 82 -2.17 6.99 -32.81
CA ASN A 82 -2.73 8.29 -33.10
C ASN A 82 -2.33 8.79 -34.51
N SER A 83 -2.05 7.88 -35.44
CA SER A 83 -1.77 8.21 -36.85
C SER A 83 -2.89 9.03 -37.50
N THR A 84 -4.14 8.76 -37.12
CA THR A 84 -5.31 9.54 -37.50
C THR A 84 -5.92 10.16 -36.23
N PRO A 85 -5.65 11.44 -35.93
CA PRO A 85 -6.07 12.04 -34.65
C PRO A 85 -7.57 12.07 -34.38
N GLN A 86 -8.39 12.01 -35.43
CA GLN A 86 -9.86 11.92 -35.31
C GLN A 86 -10.35 10.52 -34.92
N LEU A 87 -9.49 9.50 -35.06
CA LEU A 87 -9.82 8.10 -34.80
C LEU A 87 -8.64 7.36 -34.15
N PRO A 88 -8.25 7.73 -32.91
CA PRO A 88 -7.20 7.03 -32.19
C PRO A 88 -7.60 5.58 -31.91
N LYS A 89 -6.65 4.66 -32.01
CA LYS A 89 -6.89 3.22 -31.82
C LYS A 89 -6.04 2.70 -30.67
N ASN A 90 -6.67 2.13 -29.64
CA ASN A 90 -5.94 1.40 -28.61
C ASN A 90 -5.45 0.06 -29.20
N ILE A 91 -4.12 -0.09 -29.33
CA ILE A 91 -3.50 -1.20 -30.07
C ILE A 91 -2.80 -2.21 -29.17
N ALA A 92 -2.44 -1.83 -27.94
CA ALA A 92 -1.80 -2.74 -27.00
C ALA A 92 -1.83 -2.21 -25.56
N PHE A 93 -1.57 -3.11 -24.62
CA PHE A 93 -1.33 -2.78 -23.22
C PHE A 93 -0.06 -3.46 -22.73
N ILE A 94 0.84 -2.72 -22.09
CA ILE A 94 2.02 -3.28 -21.42
C ILE A 94 1.69 -3.40 -19.94
N ALA A 95 1.60 -4.63 -19.44
CA ALA A 95 1.35 -4.88 -18.03
C ALA A 95 2.63 -4.62 -17.21
N ILE A 96 2.56 -3.63 -16.31
CA ILE A 96 3.64 -3.27 -15.39
C ILE A 96 3.01 -3.11 -14.00
N PRO A 97 2.96 -4.20 -13.20
CA PRO A 97 2.37 -4.17 -11.88
C PRO A 97 3.03 -3.10 -10.99
N GLY A 98 2.22 -2.27 -10.34
CA GLY A 98 2.72 -1.18 -9.49
C GLY A 98 3.24 0.03 -10.26
N ASN A 99 2.97 0.16 -11.55
CA ASN A 99 3.35 1.35 -12.31
C ASN A 99 2.57 2.59 -11.85
N VAL A 100 3.28 3.61 -11.37
CA VAL A 100 2.63 4.84 -10.87
C VAL A 100 2.68 5.96 -11.90
N ASP A 101 3.68 5.97 -12.78
CA ASP A 101 3.89 7.06 -13.71
C ASP A 101 4.66 6.61 -14.96
N ILE A 102 4.71 7.47 -15.97
CA ILE A 102 5.53 7.30 -17.18
C ILE A 102 6.34 8.59 -17.37
N ALA A 103 7.56 8.45 -17.87
CA ALA A 103 8.33 9.56 -18.41
C ALA A 103 8.89 9.15 -19.77
N VAL A 104 8.86 10.07 -20.72
CA VAL A 104 9.49 9.89 -22.03
C VAL A 104 10.70 10.80 -22.10
N LYS A 105 11.85 10.24 -22.47
CA LYS A 105 13.09 10.98 -22.72
C LYS A 105 13.44 10.87 -24.20
N ASN A 106 13.71 12.01 -24.82
CA ASN A 106 14.25 12.11 -26.18
C ASN A 106 15.77 12.17 -26.14
#